data_AF-A0A8T6F9D1-F1
#
_entry.id   AF-A0A8T6F9D1-F1
#
_cell.length_a   1.000
_cell.length_b   1.000
_cell.length_c   1.000
_cell.angle_alpha   90.00
_cell.angle_beta   90.00
_cell.angle_gamma   90.00
#
_symmetry.space_group_name_H-M   'P 1'
#
loop_
_entity.id
_entity.type
_entity.pdbx_description
1 polymer ?
#
loop_
_entity_poly.entity_id
_entity_poly.type
_entity_poly.pdbx_seq_one_letter_code
_entity_poly.pdbx_strand_id
1 'polypeptide(L)'
;MKTTIDIDDELLRQAKNLGKMTGRPLRSVVEEGLRIVLQANSRRPRYRLPDLSVGSESRPDPLEKYSWQELRDVIYGDDELR
;
A
#
# COMPACT_ATOMS: atom_id res chain seq x y z
N MET A 1 -21.93 -0.92 19.11
CA MET A 1 -23.35 -1.33 19.15
C MET A 1 -23.48 -2.82 19.44
N LYS A 2 -24.63 -3.24 20.00
CA LYS A 2 -25.04 -4.65 20.06
C LYS A 2 -25.92 -4.92 18.85
N THR A 3 -25.56 -5.93 18.07
CA THR A 3 -26.25 -6.33 16.84
C THR A 3 -26.51 -7.82 16.93
N THR A 4 -27.71 -8.24 16.53
CA THR A 4 -28.05 -9.65 16.37
C THR A 4 -27.87 -10.00 14.91
N ILE A 5 -27.11 -11.05 14.63
CA ILE A 5 -26.88 -11.58 13.27
C ILE A 5 -27.17 -13.07 13.30
N ASP A 6 -27.65 -13.59 12.18
CA ASP A 6 -27.75 -15.03 11.98
C ASP A 6 -26.36 -15.57 11.60
N ILE A 7 -25.95 -16.66 12.24
CA ILE A 7 -24.64 -17.28 12.06
C ILE A 7 -24.79 -18.80 12.19
N ASP A 8 -24.13 -19.52 11.29
CA ASP A 8 -24.06 -20.97 11.36
C ASP A 8 -23.48 -21.44 12.71
N ASP A 9 -24.10 -22.46 13.30
CA ASP A 9 -23.76 -22.97 14.64
C ASP A 9 -22.32 -23.48 14.71
N GLU A 10 -21.85 -24.13 13.64
CA GLU A 10 -20.50 -24.66 13.56
C GLU A 10 -19.48 -23.51 13.46
N LEU A 11 -19.78 -22.45 12.70
CA LEU A 11 -18.96 -21.25 12.66
C LEU A 11 -18.90 -20.54 14.02
N LEU A 12 -20.03 -20.43 14.72
CA LEU A 12 -20.08 -19.87 16.07
C LEU A 12 -19.25 -20.69 17.06
N ARG A 13 -19.29 -22.02 16.96
CA ARG A 13 -18.49 -22.93 17.79
C ARG A 13 -17.00 -22.71 17.56
N GLN A 14 -16.57 -22.61 16.30
CA GLN A 14 -15.17 -22.35 15.95
C GLN A 14 -14.70 -20.99 16.49
N ALA A 15 -15.49 -19.93 16.33
CA ALA A 15 -15.16 -18.60 16.84
C ALA A 15 -15.03 -18.58 18.38
N LYS A 16 -15.91 -19.31 19.09
CA LYS A 16 -15.82 -19.47 20.55
C LYS A 16 -14.53 -20.21 20.96
N ASN A 17 -14.17 -21.27 20.25
CA ASN A 17 -12.94 -22.02 20.53
C ASN A 17 -11.70 -21.14 20.32
N LEU A 18 -11.64 -20.38 19.23
CA LEU A 18 -10.57 -19.44 18.96
C LEU A 18 -10.44 -18.38 20.06
N GLY A 19 -11.57 -17.81 20.51
CA GLY A 19 -11.58 -16.86 21.63
C GLY A 19 -11.01 -17.46 22.91
N LYS A 20 -11.41 -18.68 23.27
CA LYS A 20 -10.88 -19.40 24.44
C LYS A 20 -9.37 -19.65 24.34
N MET A 21 -8.90 -20.14 23.19
CA MET A 21 -7.48 -20.45 22.97
C MET A 21 -6.60 -19.20 23.02
N THR A 22 -7.12 -18.06 22.58
CA THR A 22 -6.37 -16.79 22.49
C THR A 22 -6.59 -15.86 23.68
N GLY A 23 -7.44 -16.23 24.64
CA GLY A 23 -7.82 -15.37 25.76
C GLY A 23 -8.61 -14.13 25.33
N ARG A 24 -9.25 -14.16 24.15
CA ARG A 24 -9.98 -13.03 23.57
C ARG A 24 -11.48 -13.23 23.68
N PRO A 25 -12.27 -12.17 23.96
CA PRO A 25 -13.72 -12.29 23.96
C PRO A 25 -14.24 -12.57 22.55
N LEU A 26 -15.33 -13.34 22.44
CA LEU A 26 -15.96 -13.69 21.15
C LEU A 26 -16.22 -12.46 20.28
N ARG A 27 -16.64 -11.35 20.89
CA ARG A 27 -16.85 -10.06 20.20
C ARG A 27 -15.61 -9.61 19.42
N SER A 28 -14.42 -9.72 20.01
CA SER A 28 -13.18 -9.30 19.34
C SER A 28 -12.83 -10.19 18.15
N VAL A 29 -13.10 -11.50 18.25
CA VAL A 29 -12.90 -12.45 17.15
C VAL A 29 -13.84 -12.10 15.97
N VAL A 30 -15.11 -11.85 16.27
CA VAL A 30 -16.12 -11.48 15.26
C VAL A 30 -15.80 -10.14 14.61
N GLU A 31 -15.44 -9.11 15.39
CA GLU A 31 -15.10 -7.79 14.87
C GLU A 31 -13.83 -7.81 14.01
N GLU A 32 -12.84 -8.62 14.35
CA GLU A 32 -11.65 -8.81 13.53
C GLU A 32 -11.98 -9.46 12.19
N GLY A 33 -12.75 -10.56 12.19
CA GLY A 33 -13.20 -11.21 10.96
C GLY A 33 -13.94 -10.23 10.04
N LEU A 34 -14.87 -9.46 10.59
CA LEU A 34 -15.60 -8.44 9.84
C LEU A 34 -14.66 -7.37 9.26
N ARG A 35 -13.67 -6.90 10.04
CA ARG A 35 -12.68 -5.92 9.57
C ARG A 35 -11.87 -6.44 8.39
N ILE A 36 -11.42 -7.69 8.44
CA ILE A 36 -10.66 -8.33 7.37
C ILE A 36 -11.48 -8.37 6.07
N VAL A 37 -12.75 -8.80 6.17
CA VAL A 37 -13.66 -8.86 5.00
C VAL A 37 -13.92 -7.47 4.42
N LEU A 38 -14.16 -6.46 5.26
CA LEU A 38 -14.38 -5.09 4.81
C LEU A 38 -13.12 -4.49 4.16
N GLN A 39 -11.93 -4.77 4.70
CA GLN A 39 -10.67 -4.32 4.11
C GLN A 39 -10.39 -4.99 2.76
N ALA A 40 -10.65 -6.30 2.64
CA ALA A 40 -10.50 -7.02 1.39
C ALA A 40 -11.41 -6.44 0.28
N ASN A 41 -12.59 -5.96 0.64
CA ASN A 41 -13.55 -5.35 -0.28
C ASN A 41 -13.39 -3.83 -0.45
N SER A 42 -12.65 -3.17 0.43
CA SER A 42 -12.30 -1.77 0.24
C SER A 42 -11.42 -1.68 -1.01
N ARG A 43 -11.94 -1.07 -2.08
CA ARG A 43 -11.16 -0.77 -3.28
C ARG A 43 -9.94 -0.01 -2.83
N ARG A 44 -8.77 -0.66 -2.82
CA ARG A 44 -7.50 0.06 -2.69
C ARG A 44 -7.54 1.14 -3.76
N PRO A 45 -7.38 2.43 -3.42
CA PRO A 45 -7.33 3.46 -4.44
C PRO A 45 -6.26 3.02 -5.45
N ARG A 46 -6.59 3.06 -6.73
CA ARG A 46 -5.60 2.81 -7.78
C ARG A 46 -4.41 3.70 -7.48
N TYR A 47 -3.23 3.09 -7.42
CA TYR A 47 -2.00 3.84 -7.25
C TYR A 47 -1.96 4.93 -8.34
N ARG A 48 -1.92 6.19 -7.90
CA ARG A 48 -1.66 7.33 -8.78
C ARG A 48 -0.18 7.64 -8.64
N LEU A 49 0.55 7.55 -9.76
CA LEU A 49 1.94 7.96 -9.80
C LEU A 49 2.00 9.44 -9.37
N PRO A 50 2.77 9.79 -8.32
CA PRO A 50 2.96 11.19 -7.98
C PRO A 50 3.67 11.87 -9.15
N ASP A 51 3.25 13.09 -9.46
CA ASP A 51 3.99 13.92 -10.40
C ASP A 51 5.30 14.34 -9.73
N LEU A 52 6.40 13.80 -10.27
CA LEU A 52 7.77 14.08 -9.86
C LEU A 52 8.56 14.66 -11.03
N SER A 53 7.87 15.27 -12.00
CA SER A 53 8.50 15.94 -13.12
C SER A 53 9.39 17.07 -12.61
N VAL A 54 10.59 17.18 -13.19
CA VAL A 54 11.57 18.23 -12.87
C VAL A 54 11.72 19.15 -14.07
N GLY A 55 11.73 20.46 -13.84
CA GLY A 55 11.72 21.47 -14.89
C GLY A 55 10.43 22.28 -14.92
N SER A 56 10.30 23.15 -15.92
CA SER A 56 9.09 23.95 -16.14
C SER A 56 8.82 24.05 -17.63
N GLU A 57 7.57 23.90 -18.07
CA GLU A 57 7.19 24.00 -19.50
C GLU A 57 7.64 25.31 -20.17
N SER A 58 7.81 26.38 -19.39
CA SER A 58 8.20 27.71 -19.84
C SER A 58 9.71 27.96 -19.87
N ARG A 59 10.54 26.98 -19.49
CA ARG A 59 12.01 27.10 -19.50
C ARG A 59 12.62 26.02 -20.38
N PRO A 60 13.54 26.38 -21.30
CA PRO A 60 14.29 25.41 -22.08
C PRO A 60 15.01 24.40 -21.16
N ASP A 61 14.95 23.13 -21.52
CA ASP A 61 15.65 22.09 -20.78
C ASP A 61 17.17 22.29 -20.95
N PRO A 62 17.93 22.54 -19.88
CA PRO A 62 19.38 22.71 -19.98
C PRO A 62 20.09 21.45 -20.49
N LEU A 63 19.46 20.28 -20.40
CA LEU A 63 19.99 19.00 -20.85
C LEU A 63 19.93 18.82 -22.37
N GLU A 64 19.11 19.59 -23.10
CA GLU A 64 19.04 19.53 -24.58
C GLU A 64 20.39 19.83 -25.25
N LYS A 65 21.28 20.54 -24.55
CA LYS A 65 22.60 20.90 -25.06
C LYS A 65 23.62 19.78 -24.95
N TYR A 66 23.34 18.76 -24.15
CA TYR A 66 24.27 17.68 -23.86
C TYR A 66 24.03 16.52 -24.83
N SER A 67 25.10 15.97 -25.36
CA SER A 67 25.10 14.64 -25.95
C SER A 67 24.84 13.58 -24.88
N TRP A 68 24.45 12.38 -25.32
CA TRP A 68 24.22 11.26 -24.41
C TRP A 68 25.46 10.92 -23.58
N GLN A 69 26.66 11.03 -24.17
CA GLN A 69 27.92 10.82 -23.46
C GLN A 69 28.13 11.84 -22.35
N GLU A 70 27.98 13.14 -22.64
CA GLU A 70 28.15 14.19 -21.61
C GLU A 70 27.13 14.08 -20.48
N LEU A 71 25.88 13.69 -20.77
CA LEU A 71 24.87 13.42 -19.74
C LEU A 71 25.28 12.26 -18.84
N ARG A 72 25.76 11.17 -19.44
CA ARG A 72 26.21 9.98 -18.70
C ARG A 72 27.36 10.35 -17.77
N ASP A 73 28.34 11.11 -18.25
CA ASP A 73 29.51 11.50 -17.49
C ASP A 73 29.15 12.38 -16.28
N VAL A 74 28.19 13.30 -16.43
CA VAL A 74 27.68 14.14 -15.33
C VAL A 74 26.91 13.32 -14.29
N ILE A 75 26.07 12.36 -14.71
CA ILE A 75 25.23 11.56 -13.81
C ILE A 75 26.04 10.54 -13.03
N TYR A 76 26.95 9.85 -13.70
CA TYR A 76 27.70 8.73 -13.13
C TYR A 76 29.09 9.11 -12.65
N GLY A 77 29.60 10.30 -13.00
CA GLY A 77 30.89 10.79 -12.54
C GLY A 77 32.06 9.91 -13.02
N ASP A 78 32.07 9.53 -14.30
CA ASP A 78 33.22 8.85 -14.91
C ASP A 78 34.37 9.87 -15.05
N ASP A 79 35.10 10.05 -13.96
CA ASP A 79 36.33 10.84 -13.82
C ASP A 79 37.51 10.06 -14.43
N GLU A 80 37.44 9.70 -15.72
CA GLU A 80 38.51 8.97 -16.43
C GLU A 80 39.61 9.86 -17.04
N LEU A 81 39.69 11.14 -16.66
CA LEU A 81 40.79 12.03 -17.05
C LEU A 81 41.22 12.94 -15.90
N ARG A 82 42.05 12.39 -15.01
CA ARG A 82 43.02 13.15 -14.23
C ARG A 82 44.43 12.89 -14.72
#